data_AF-A0A424WBD1-F1
#
_entry.id   AF-A0A424WBD1-F1
#
_cell.length_a   1.000
_cell.length_b   1.000
_cell.length_c   1.000
_cell.angle_alpha   90.00
_cell.angle_beta   90.00
_cell.angle_gamma   90.00
#
_symmetry.space_group_name_H-M   'P 1'
#
loop_
_entity.id
_entity.type
_entity.pdbx_description
1 polymer ?
#
loop_
_entity_poly.entity_id
_entity_poly.type
_entity_poly.pdbx_seq_one_letter_code
_entity_poly.pdbx_strand_id
1 'polypeptide(L)'
;MKRNDATPELEAGASQLGNLLQFLAWIAERPRTYAQTMDAWRSSCPRLSAWEDATANGLVDMSRDRDDARAEPVVILTPKGRTLLASAGARARP
;
A
#
# COMPACT_ATOMS: atom_id res chain seq x y z
N MET A 1 1.48 21.12 34.70
CA MET A 1 2.56 20.35 34.04
C MET A 1 1.97 19.74 32.78
N LYS A 2 2.57 20.01 31.62
CA LYS A 2 1.93 19.97 30.29
C LYS A 2 1.75 18.56 29.72
N ARG A 3 0.66 18.39 28.97
CA ARG A 3 0.46 17.63 27.72
C ARG A 3 -1.05 17.71 27.40
N ASN A 4 -1.59 18.91 27.14
CA ASN A 4 -1.82 19.47 25.80
C ASN A 4 -2.35 18.44 24.80
N ASP A 5 -3.69 18.47 24.63
CA ASP A 5 -4.44 18.45 23.37
C ASP A 5 -3.70 17.84 22.17
N ALA A 6 -3.96 16.57 21.88
CA ALA A 6 -3.54 15.94 20.64
C ALA A 6 -4.71 16.02 19.65
N THR A 7 -4.72 17.12 18.92
CA THR A 7 -5.57 17.42 17.76
C THR A 7 -5.81 16.16 16.91
N PRO A 8 -7.07 15.72 16.73
CA PRO A 8 -7.41 14.80 15.67
C PRO A 8 -7.60 15.61 14.37
N GLU A 9 -7.27 14.98 13.23
CA GLU A 9 -7.59 15.44 11.87
C GLU A 9 -6.64 16.48 11.24
N LEU A 10 -6.01 16.05 10.13
CA LEU A 10 -5.66 16.80 8.89
C LEU A 10 -4.19 16.86 8.42
N GLU A 11 -3.16 16.53 9.22
CA GLU A 11 -1.77 16.52 8.69
C GLU A 11 -1.35 15.22 7.97
N ALA A 12 -2.15 14.15 8.06
CA ALA A 12 -1.82 12.85 7.47
C ALA A 12 -2.05 12.78 5.94
N GLY A 13 -2.75 13.74 5.35
CA GLY A 13 -3.31 13.65 3.98
C GLY A 13 -2.28 13.53 2.83
N ALA A 14 -1.06 14.05 2.98
CA ALA A 14 -0.04 13.97 1.94
C ALA A 14 0.95 12.83 2.15
N SER A 15 1.43 12.64 3.39
CA SER A 15 2.37 11.58 3.76
C SER A 15 1.74 10.19 3.60
N GLN A 16 0.44 10.07 3.85
CA GLN A 16 -0.29 8.80 3.74
C GLN A 16 -0.53 8.40 2.28
N LEU A 17 -0.86 9.37 1.40
CA LEU A 17 -0.86 9.14 -0.04
C LEU A 17 0.54 8.82 -0.57
N GLY A 18 1.59 9.48 -0.05
CA GLY A 18 2.97 9.18 -0.40
C GLY A 18 3.37 7.74 -0.05
N ASN A 19 3.03 7.28 1.16
CA ASN A 19 3.24 5.90 1.59
C ASN A 19 2.44 4.89 0.76
N LEU A 20 1.19 5.22 0.41
CA LEU A 20 0.36 4.40 -0.48
C LEU A 20 0.97 4.28 -1.87
N LEU A 21 1.40 5.39 -2.48
CA LEU A 21 2.00 5.38 -3.81
C LEU A 21 3.34 4.63 -3.81
N GLN A 22 4.15 4.79 -2.77
CA GLN A 22 5.38 4.00 -2.57
C GLN A 22 5.07 2.52 -2.42
N PHE A 23 4.00 2.16 -1.68
CA PHE A 23 3.53 0.78 -1.56
C PHE A 23 3.13 0.20 -2.92
N LEU A 24 2.31 0.92 -3.69
CA LEU A 24 1.87 0.47 -5.01
C LEU A 24 3.03 0.35 -5.98
N ALA A 25 3.96 1.31 -5.99
CA ALA A 25 5.18 1.26 -6.79
C ALA A 25 6.01 0.03 -6.44
N TRP A 26 6.20 -0.23 -5.14
CA TRP A 26 6.93 -1.40 -4.66
C TRP A 26 6.29 -2.70 -5.15
N ILE A 27 4.96 -2.87 -5.02
CA ILE A 27 4.25 -4.05 -5.56
C ILE A 27 4.33 -4.13 -7.10
N ALA A 28 4.32 -3.00 -7.80
CA ALA A 28 4.43 -2.96 -9.27
C ALA A 28 5.77 -3.49 -9.79
N GLU A 29 6.86 -3.24 -9.06
CA GLU A 29 8.20 -3.69 -9.47
C GLU A 29 8.27 -5.22 -9.59
N ARG A 30 7.73 -5.93 -8.60
CA ARG A 30 7.69 -7.39 -8.56
C ARG A 30 6.47 -7.87 -7.78
N PRO A 31 5.70 -8.84 -8.31
CA PRO A 31 4.65 -9.51 -7.55
C PRO A 31 5.28 -10.20 -6.33
N ARG A 32 4.68 -9.98 -5.15
CA ARG A 32 5.20 -10.48 -3.87
C ARG A 32 4.09 -11.17 -3.09
N THR A 33 4.45 -12.21 -2.35
CA THR A 33 3.51 -12.93 -1.48
C THR A 33 3.06 -12.05 -0.32
N TYR A 34 1.86 -12.29 0.22
CA TYR A 34 1.35 -11.63 1.40
C TYR A 34 2.33 -11.68 2.58
N ALA A 35 2.98 -12.81 2.84
CA ALA A 35 3.99 -12.92 3.90
C ALA A 35 5.14 -11.92 3.73
N GLN A 36 5.73 -11.84 2.54
CA GLN A 36 6.78 -10.85 2.21
C GLN A 36 6.28 -9.40 2.33
N THR A 37 5.04 -9.15 1.89
CA THR A 37 4.42 -7.82 2.01
C THR A 37 4.25 -7.43 3.48
N MET A 38 3.72 -8.33 4.30
CA MET A 38 3.55 -8.07 5.73
C MET A 38 4.89 -7.95 6.45
N ASP A 39 5.91 -8.76 6.10
CA ASP A 39 7.25 -8.64 6.67
C ASP A 39 7.87 -7.27 6.43
N ALA A 40 7.81 -6.78 5.18
CA ALA A 40 8.37 -5.49 4.79
C ALA A 40 7.59 -4.29 5.37
N TRP A 41 6.25 -4.39 5.50
CA TRP A 41 5.40 -3.25 5.84
C TRP A 41 4.88 -3.23 7.29
N ARG A 42 4.83 -4.37 8.01
CA ARG A 42 4.38 -4.47 9.42
C ARG A 42 5.40 -3.90 10.41
N SER A 43 6.69 -3.97 10.11
CA SER A 43 7.78 -3.55 11.02
C SER A 43 8.02 -2.04 11.04
N SER A 44 7.36 -1.28 10.17
CA SER A 44 7.47 0.17 10.08
C SER A 44 6.17 0.84 10.53
N CYS A 45 6.06 1.23 11.78
CA CYS A 45 4.80 1.63 12.43
C CYS A 45 4.29 3.05 12.13
N PRO A 46 4.33 3.53 10.87
CA PRO A 46 3.14 4.19 10.29
C PRO A 46 2.79 3.70 8.86
N ARG A 47 3.41 2.62 8.38
CA ARG A 47 3.25 2.08 7.02
C ARG A 47 2.16 1.00 6.89
N LEU A 48 1.64 0.48 8.00
CA LEU A 48 0.48 -0.43 7.97
C LEU A 48 -0.72 0.22 7.28
N SER A 49 -0.90 1.53 7.49
CA SER A 49 -1.99 2.30 6.89
C SER A 49 -1.95 2.30 5.36
N ALA A 50 -0.79 2.13 4.71
CA ALA A 50 -0.70 2.06 3.25
C ALA A 50 -1.25 0.74 2.70
N TRP A 51 -1.00 -0.38 3.40
CA TRP A 51 -1.59 -1.68 3.06
C TRP A 51 -3.10 -1.67 3.28
N GLU A 52 -3.56 -1.15 4.42
CA GLU A 52 -4.97 -1.05 4.74
C GLU A 52 -5.71 -0.15 3.75
N ASP A 53 -5.15 1.01 3.42
CA ASP A 53 -5.73 1.92 2.43
C ASP A 53 -5.74 1.28 1.03
N ALA A 54 -4.67 0.61 0.61
CA ALA A 54 -4.63 -0.09 -0.67
C ALA A 54 -5.69 -1.19 -0.78
N THR A 55 -5.89 -1.95 0.30
CA THR A 55 -6.87 -3.04 0.35
C THR A 55 -8.30 -2.47 0.44
N ALA A 56 -8.54 -1.49 1.31
CA ALA A 56 -9.84 -0.84 1.48
C ALA A 56 -10.30 -0.10 0.20
N ASN A 57 -9.37 0.50 -0.54
CA ASN A 57 -9.66 1.17 -1.80
C ASN A 57 -9.69 0.23 -3.02
N GLY A 58 -9.42 -1.07 -2.85
CA GLY A 58 -9.37 -2.04 -3.95
C GLY A 58 -8.26 -1.74 -4.98
N LEU A 59 -7.14 -1.20 -4.52
CA LEU A 59 -5.96 -0.89 -5.34
C LEU A 59 -5.04 -2.10 -5.51
N VAL A 60 -5.14 -3.06 -4.59
CA VAL A 60 -4.46 -4.35 -4.65
C VAL A 60 -5.44 -5.50 -4.49
N ASP A 61 -5.06 -6.64 -5.06
CA ASP A 61 -5.77 -7.91 -4.94
C ASP A 61 -4.81 -9.00 -4.48
N MET A 62 -5.36 -10.06 -3.90
CA MET A 62 -4.60 -11.23 -3.45
C MET A 62 -4.95 -12.40 -4.36
N SER A 63 -4.15 -12.57 -5.41
CA SER A 63 -4.29 -13.71 -6.31
C SER A 63 -3.68 -14.94 -5.65
N ARG A 64 -4.51 -15.97 -5.46
CA ARG A 64 -4.04 -17.31 -5.10
C ARG A 64 -3.83 -18.12 -6.37
N ASP A 65 -2.80 -18.95 -6.34
CA ASP A 65 -2.64 -19.95 -7.38
C ASP A 65 -3.83 -20.94 -7.29
N ARG A 66 -4.51 -21.15 -8.41
CA ARG A 66 -5.71 -22.01 -8.47
C ARG A 66 -5.31 -23.48 -8.55
N ASP A 67 -4.14 -23.75 -9.10
CA ASP A 67 -3.60 -25.09 -9.30
C ASP A 67 -2.90 -25.58 -8.02
N ASP A 68 -2.36 -24.66 -7.23
CA ASP A 68 -1.67 -24.97 -5.98
C ASP A 68 -2.32 -24.27 -4.76
N ALA A 69 -3.26 -24.96 -4.11
CA ALA A 69 -3.95 -24.46 -2.92
C ALA A 69 -3.03 -24.21 -1.70
N ARG A 70 -1.79 -24.70 -1.74
CA ARG A 70 -0.75 -24.43 -0.74
C ARG A 70 0.10 -23.21 -1.06
N ALA A 71 -0.02 -22.64 -2.27
CA ALA A 71 0.72 -21.45 -2.62
C ALA A 71 0.30 -20.26 -1.77
N GLU A 72 1.29 -19.50 -1.32
CA GLU A 72 1.08 -18.25 -0.61
C GLU A 72 0.35 -17.25 -1.53
N PRO A 73 -0.69 -16.56 -1.03
CA PRO A 73 -1.39 -15.56 -1.84
C PRO A 73 -0.43 -14.47 -2.27
N VAL A 74 -0.44 -14.13 -3.56
CA VAL A 74 0.40 -13.11 -4.15
C VAL A 74 -0.38 -11.81 -4.24
N VAL A 75 0.21 -10.75 -3.70
CA VAL A 75 -0.31 -9.40 -3.80
C VAL A 75 0.00 -8.85 -5.19
N ILE A 76 -1.06 -8.46 -5.91
CA ILE A 76 -0.98 -7.89 -7.24
C ILE A 76 -1.72 -6.55 -7.30
N LEU A 77 -1.28 -5.65 -8.19
CA LEU A 77 -2.01 -4.41 -8.45
C LEU A 77 -3.27 -4.67 -9.27
N THR A 78 -4.40 -4.14 -8.81
CA THR A 78 -5.63 -4.07 -9.61
C THR A 78 -5.46 -3.05 -10.74
N PRO A 79 -6.34 -3.07 -11.76
CA PRO A 79 -6.38 -2.00 -12.77
C PRO A 79 -6.48 -0.61 -12.14
N LYS A 80 -7.28 -0.47 -11.08
CA LYS A 80 -7.44 0.78 -10.32
C LYS A 80 -6.13 1.24 -9.66
N GLY A 81 -5.42 0.33 -9.00
CA GLY A 81 -4.12 0.61 -8.39
C GLY A 81 -3.06 1.05 -9.42
N ARG A 82 -3.05 0.39 -10.58
CA ARG A 82 -2.15 0.77 -11.70
C ARG A 82 -2.45 2.16 -12.25
N THR A 83 -3.72 2.52 -12.43
CA THR A 83 -4.11 3.85 -12.89
C THR A 83 -3.73 4.95 -11.89
N LEU A 84 -3.91 4.70 -10.59
CA LEU A 84 -3.52 5.64 -9.55
C LEU A 84 -1.99 5.86 -9.55
N LEU A 85 -1.23 4.78 -9.61
CA LEU A 85 0.23 4.82 -9.67
C LEU A 85 0.73 5.56 -10.93
N ALA A 86 0.13 5.29 -12.09
CA ALA A 86 0.46 5.97 -13.34
C ALA A 86 0.16 7.47 -13.29
N SER A 87 -0.98 7.86 -12.71
CA SER A 87 -1.38 9.27 -12.55
C SER A 87 -0.44 10.03 -11.61
N ALA A 88 0.07 9.37 -10.58
CA ALA A 88 1.06 9.95 -9.68
C ALA A 88 2.45 10.05 -10.32
N GLY A 89 2.89 9.02 -11.06
CA GLY A 89 4.16 9.04 -11.79
C GLY A 89 4.20 10.08 -12.92
N ALA A 90 3.05 10.33 -13.57
CA ALA A 90 2.92 11.38 -14.59
C ALA A 90 3.05 12.79 -14.01
N ARG A 91 2.60 13.02 -12.76
CA ARG A 91 2.79 14.28 -12.04
C ARG A 91 4.23 14.50 -11.54
N ALA A 92 5.02 13.43 -11.41
CA ALA A 92 6.39 13.47 -10.91
C ALA A 92 7.45 13.63 -12.02
N ARG A 93 7.06 13.56 -13.30
CA ARG A 93 7.95 13.80 -14.43
C ARG A 93 7.88 15.28 -14.84
N PRO A 94 8.95 16.09 -14.65
CA PRO A 94 9.03 17.44 -15.21
C PRO A 94 9.14 17.43 -16.73
#